data_AF-A0A2N4XRS8-F1
#
_entry.id   AF-A0A2N4XRS8-F1
#
_cell.length_a   1.000
_cell.length_b   1.000
_cell.length_c   1.000
_cell.angle_alpha   90.00
_cell.angle_beta   90.00
_cell.angle_gamma   90.00
#
_symmetry.space_group_name_H-M   'P 1'
#
loop_
_entity.id
_entity.type
_entity.pdbx_description
1 polymer ?
#
loop_
_entity_poly.entity_id
_entity_poly.type
_entity_poly.pdbx_seq_one_letter_code
_entity_poly.pdbx_strand_id
1 'polypeptide(L)'
;MKIVVVDYGMGNLRSVAKAIEKVAPASASVLISSEAAQIHAADRVVVPGQGAMHDCMREFMGRGLREAVHQAAQSKPFLGVCVGMQMLFDHSEEGDTAGLGFIPGQVKRFADGMSGPDGLRLKVPHMGWNRVDPTRAHPLWAGIEPGARFYFVHSYYCQPDDESASAATTDYGLRFTSAVAQANIFSVQFHPEKSAAAGLQLLSNFVSWQP
;
A
#
# COMPACT_ATOMS: atom_id res chain seq x y z
N MET A 1 15.88 15.77 -2.20
CA MET A 1 15.04 14.79 -1.48
C MET A 1 15.31 13.41 -2.03
N LYS A 2 15.56 12.39 -1.20
CA LYS A 2 15.82 11.03 -1.61
C LYS A 2 14.63 10.13 -1.28
N ILE A 3 14.05 9.50 -2.28
CA ILE A 3 12.92 8.57 -2.13
C ILE A 3 13.44 7.18 -2.50
N VAL A 4 13.29 6.22 -1.60
CA VAL A 4 13.69 4.84 -1.86
C VAL A 4 12.45 3.96 -2.04
N VAL A 5 12.39 3.29 -3.18
CA VAL A 5 11.47 2.18 -3.44
C VAL A 5 12.21 0.90 -3.05
N VAL A 6 11.73 0.22 -2.01
CA VAL A 6 12.40 -0.96 -1.46
C VAL A 6 12.29 -2.12 -2.44
N ASP A 7 13.43 -2.65 -2.85
CA ASP A 7 13.55 -3.83 -3.68
C ASP A 7 13.83 -5.04 -2.80
N TYR A 8 12.82 -5.89 -2.66
CA TYR A 8 12.99 -7.20 -2.06
C TYR A 8 12.75 -8.33 -3.08
N GLY A 9 12.92 -8.06 -4.38
CA GLY A 9 12.74 -9.01 -5.46
C GLY A 9 11.29 -9.24 -5.91
N MET A 10 10.33 -8.56 -5.28
CA MET A 10 8.90 -8.70 -5.56
C MET A 10 8.26 -7.34 -5.86
N GLY A 11 7.23 -7.33 -6.70
CA GLY A 11 6.49 -6.11 -7.04
C GLY A 11 6.85 -5.49 -8.38
N ASN A 12 6.01 -4.56 -8.83
CA ASN A 12 6.22 -3.80 -10.06
C ASN A 12 7.06 -2.54 -9.80
N LEU A 13 8.29 -2.74 -9.30
CA LEU A 13 9.17 -1.69 -8.79
C LEU A 13 9.39 -0.55 -9.80
N ARG A 14 9.58 -0.90 -11.08
CA ARG A 14 9.85 0.07 -12.13
C ARG A 14 8.66 1.00 -12.40
N SER A 15 7.43 0.49 -12.42
CA SER A 15 6.26 1.36 -12.59
C SER A 15 6.06 2.27 -11.40
N VAL A 16 6.23 1.76 -10.17
CA VAL A 16 6.14 2.57 -8.95
C VAL A 16 7.19 3.68 -8.96
N ALA A 17 8.45 3.35 -9.23
CA ALA A 17 9.53 4.32 -9.30
C ALA A 17 9.27 5.38 -10.38
N LYS A 18 8.86 4.97 -11.59
CA LYS A 18 8.55 5.91 -12.69
C LYS A 18 7.35 6.81 -12.39
N ALA A 19 6.33 6.31 -11.71
CA ALA A 19 5.19 7.11 -11.30
C ALA A 19 5.58 8.16 -10.24
N ILE A 20 6.46 7.80 -9.30
CA ILE A 20 7.01 8.74 -8.31
C ILE A 20 7.91 9.77 -9.00
N GLU A 21 8.85 9.35 -9.87
CA GLU A 21 9.71 10.25 -10.64
C GLU A 21 8.89 11.26 -11.46
N LYS A 22 7.74 10.84 -11.98
CA LYS A 22 6.85 11.70 -12.78
C LYS A 22 6.26 12.87 -11.99
N VAL A 23 6.05 12.71 -10.69
CA VAL A 23 5.39 13.70 -9.82
C VAL A 23 6.34 14.36 -8.84
N ALA A 24 7.54 13.80 -8.67
CA ALA A 24 8.55 14.35 -7.78
C ALA A 24 9.17 15.63 -8.36
N PRO A 25 9.61 16.58 -7.51
CA PRO A 25 10.32 17.76 -7.98
C PRO A 25 11.66 17.37 -8.62
N ALA A 26 12.20 18.21 -9.51
CA ALA A 26 13.46 17.93 -10.20
C ALA A 26 14.67 17.75 -9.26
N SER A 27 14.59 18.26 -8.02
CA SER A 27 15.61 18.09 -6.97
C SER A 27 15.46 16.78 -6.17
N ALA A 28 14.46 15.95 -6.49
CA ALA A 28 14.28 14.64 -5.89
C ALA A 28 15.03 13.56 -6.69
N SER A 29 15.59 12.59 -5.97
CA SER A 29 16.13 11.36 -6.54
C SER A 29 15.27 10.18 -6.09
N VAL A 30 14.83 9.37 -7.06
CA VAL A 30 14.09 8.14 -6.80
C VAL A 30 15.03 6.97 -7.08
N LEU A 31 15.18 6.09 -6.10
CA LEU A 31 16.10 4.96 -6.16
C LEU A 31 15.36 3.67 -5.82
N ILE A 32 15.51 2.66 -6.66
CA ILE A 32 15.12 1.28 -6.35
C ILE A 32 16.31 0.64 -5.63
N SER A 33 16.11 0.09 -4.43
CA SER A 33 17.24 -0.44 -3.65
C SER A 33 16.85 -1.53 -2.65
N SER A 34 17.71 -2.54 -2.54
CA SER A 34 17.73 -3.56 -1.49
C SER A 34 18.77 -3.29 -0.41
N GLU A 35 19.45 -2.15 -0.43
CA GLU A 35 20.55 -1.83 0.48
C GLU A 35 20.05 -1.09 1.72
N ALA A 36 20.21 -1.70 2.90
CA ALA A 36 19.79 -1.13 4.18
C ALA A 36 20.33 0.31 4.39
N ALA A 37 21.60 0.55 4.05
CA ALA A 37 22.20 1.88 4.15
C ALA A 37 21.50 2.93 3.27
N GLN A 38 21.00 2.54 2.10
CA GLN A 38 20.30 3.46 1.21
C GLN A 38 18.89 3.77 1.73
N ILE A 39 18.20 2.77 2.31
CA ILE A 39 16.90 2.92 2.99
C ILE A 39 17.04 3.83 4.22
N HIS A 40 18.07 3.61 5.05
CA HIS A 40 18.38 4.46 6.20
C HIS A 40 18.70 5.91 5.81
N ALA A 41 19.32 6.15 4.65
CA ALA A 41 19.61 7.48 4.17
C ALA A 41 18.45 8.14 3.39
N ALA A 42 17.33 7.44 3.18
CA ALA A 42 16.18 7.99 2.44
C ALA A 42 15.43 9.05 3.26
N ASP A 43 14.85 10.04 2.60
CA ASP A 43 13.91 10.98 3.21
C ASP A 43 12.49 10.42 3.25
N ARG A 44 12.17 9.49 2.34
CA ARG A 44 10.87 8.81 2.21
C ARG A 44 11.07 7.39 1.72
N VAL A 45 10.22 6.47 2.17
CA VAL A 45 10.31 5.05 1.81
C VAL A 45 8.98 4.58 1.23
N VAL A 46 9.07 3.83 0.14
CA VAL A 46 7.93 3.16 -0.49
C VAL A 46 8.21 1.67 -0.50
N VAL A 47 7.31 0.88 0.06
CA VAL A 47 7.35 -0.59 0.04
C VAL A 47 6.20 -1.07 -0.84
N PRO A 48 6.45 -1.31 -2.13
CA PRO A 48 5.48 -1.96 -3.00
C PRO A 48 5.53 -3.47 -2.84
N GLY A 49 4.45 -4.18 -3.18
CA GLY A 49 4.49 -5.64 -3.24
C GLY A 49 3.47 -6.23 -4.20
N GLN A 50 3.83 -7.34 -4.84
CA GLN A 50 2.96 -8.13 -5.70
C GLN A 50 3.33 -9.61 -5.57
N GLY A 51 2.32 -10.48 -5.57
CA GLY A 51 2.50 -11.93 -5.40
C GLY A 51 1.86 -12.40 -4.10
N ALA A 52 2.18 -13.63 -3.70
CA ALA A 52 1.69 -14.17 -2.44
C ALA A 52 2.41 -13.53 -1.25
N MET A 53 1.67 -13.27 -0.17
CA MET A 53 2.18 -12.72 1.08
C MET A 53 3.33 -13.57 1.66
N HIS A 54 3.21 -14.90 1.63
CA HIS A 54 4.25 -15.82 2.09
C HIS A 54 5.58 -15.60 1.35
N ASP A 55 5.56 -15.54 0.02
CA ASP A 55 6.75 -15.32 -0.80
C ASP A 55 7.32 -13.92 -0.56
N CYS A 56 6.45 -12.90 -0.49
CA CYS A 56 6.87 -11.53 -0.20
C CYS A 56 7.59 -11.42 1.13
N MET A 57 7.02 -11.96 2.21
CA MET A 57 7.64 -11.95 3.54
C MET A 57 8.93 -12.78 3.57
N ARG A 58 8.97 -13.94 2.90
CA ARG A 58 10.20 -14.75 2.82
C ARG A 58 11.34 -13.98 2.14
N GLU A 59 11.11 -13.41 0.96
CA GLU A 59 12.14 -12.66 0.23
C GLU A 59 12.58 -11.40 0.99
N PHE A 60 11.62 -10.69 1.60
CA PHE A 60 11.87 -9.52 2.43
C PHE A 60 12.77 -9.84 3.62
N MET A 61 12.47 -10.93 4.34
CA MET A 61 13.25 -11.39 5.49
C MET A 61 14.60 -11.94 5.06
N GLY A 62 14.66 -12.74 3.99
CA GLY A 62 15.88 -13.34 3.46
C GLY A 62 16.93 -12.32 3.00
N ARG A 63 16.48 -11.11 2.60
CA ARG A 63 17.35 -9.99 2.24
C ARG A 63 17.76 -9.12 3.43
N GLY A 64 17.33 -9.45 4.65
CA GLY A 64 17.68 -8.70 5.86
C GLY A 64 17.09 -7.29 5.92
N LEU A 65 15.99 -7.03 5.20
CA LEU A 65 15.42 -5.69 5.06
C LEU A 65 14.57 -5.27 6.25
N ARG A 66 14.18 -6.21 7.11
CA ARG A 66 13.27 -5.98 8.25
C ARG A 66 13.67 -4.79 9.07
N GLU A 67 14.90 -4.75 9.55
CA GLU A 67 15.36 -3.69 10.45
C GLU A 67 15.30 -2.32 9.78
N ALA A 68 15.84 -2.20 8.56
CA ALA A 68 15.91 -0.93 7.86
C ALA A 68 14.54 -0.36 7.51
N VAL A 69 13.62 -1.23 7.08
CA VAL A 69 12.25 -0.86 6.78
C VAL A 69 11.48 -0.56 8.06
N HIS A 70 11.75 -1.28 9.15
CA HIS A 70 11.08 -1.03 10.42
C HIS A 70 11.43 0.34 10.99
N GLN A 71 12.73 0.70 11.00
CA GLN A 71 13.19 2.03 11.39
C GLN A 71 12.61 3.13 10.49
N ALA A 72 12.54 2.90 9.17
CA ALA A 72 11.95 3.86 8.25
C ALA A 72 10.45 4.07 8.52
N ALA A 73 9.69 3.00 8.75
CA ALA A 73 8.27 3.05 9.06
C ALA A 73 7.96 3.76 10.39
N GLN A 74 8.94 3.91 11.29
CA GLN A 74 8.77 4.64 12.55
C GLN A 74 9.19 6.11 12.50
N SER A 75 9.94 6.54 11.47
CA SER A 75 10.63 7.84 11.51
C SER A 75 10.45 8.70 10.25
N LYS A 76 9.88 8.14 9.17
CA LYS A 76 9.85 8.78 7.85
C LYS A 76 8.53 8.56 7.15
N PRO A 77 8.09 9.48 6.25
CA PRO A 77 6.96 9.22 5.39
C PRO A 77 7.10 7.87 4.69
N PHE A 78 6.17 6.97 4.99
CA PHE A 78 6.17 5.59 4.54
C PHE A 78 4.93 5.30 3.70
N LEU A 79 5.12 4.72 2.52
CA LEU A 79 4.03 4.28 1.64
C LEU A 79 4.11 2.78 1.34
N GLY A 80 3.20 2.00 1.93
CA GLY A 80 2.95 0.61 1.54
C GLY A 80 1.96 0.53 0.38
N VAL A 81 2.25 -0.29 -0.64
CA VAL A 81 1.37 -0.47 -1.81
C VAL A 81 1.03 -1.95 -2.02
N CYS A 82 -0.27 -2.24 -2.09
CA CYS A 82 -0.84 -3.58 -2.27
C CYS A 82 -0.34 -4.56 -1.20
N VAL A 83 0.50 -5.54 -1.55
CA VAL A 83 1.08 -6.44 -0.54
C VAL A 83 1.94 -5.68 0.46
N GLY A 84 2.57 -4.57 0.06
CA GLY A 84 3.30 -3.71 1.00
C GLY A 84 2.42 -3.07 2.07
N MET A 85 1.12 -2.86 1.81
CA MET A 85 0.15 -2.50 2.84
C MET A 85 -0.17 -3.70 3.74
N GLN A 86 -0.43 -4.87 3.13
CA GLN A 86 -0.76 -6.11 3.84
C GLN A 86 0.35 -6.54 4.80
N MET A 87 1.62 -6.34 4.42
CA MET A 87 2.80 -6.61 5.24
C MET A 87 2.82 -5.83 6.55
N LEU A 88 2.11 -4.70 6.67
CA LEU A 88 2.08 -3.91 7.90
C LEU A 88 1.20 -4.52 9.00
N PHE A 89 0.33 -5.47 8.66
CA PHE A 89 -0.57 -6.11 9.61
C PHE A 89 0.13 -7.23 10.39
N ASP A 90 -0.54 -7.77 11.41
CA ASP A 90 0.01 -8.85 12.24
C ASP A 90 0.13 -10.16 11.47
N HIS A 91 -0.90 -10.49 10.70
CA HIS A 91 -1.02 -11.80 10.06
C HIS A 91 -1.87 -11.77 8.79
N SER A 92 -1.55 -12.67 7.86
CA SER A 92 -2.32 -12.93 6.65
C SER A 92 -2.75 -14.39 6.57
N GLU A 93 -4.04 -14.58 6.26
CA GLU A 93 -4.59 -15.89 5.88
C GLU A 93 -3.90 -16.47 4.63
N GLU A 94 -3.29 -15.63 3.79
CA GLU A 94 -2.54 -16.10 2.62
C GLU A 94 -1.24 -16.81 3.05
N GLY A 95 -1.30 -18.14 3.06
CA GLY A 95 -0.18 -18.99 3.43
C GLY A 95 0.17 -18.93 4.91
N ASP A 96 -0.80 -18.57 5.77
CA ASP A 96 -0.63 -18.50 7.25
C ASP A 96 0.62 -17.70 7.65
N THR A 97 0.72 -16.48 7.14
CA THR A 97 1.97 -15.70 7.16
C THR A 97 1.91 -14.55 8.16
N ALA A 98 2.85 -14.52 9.10
CA ALA A 98 3.06 -13.36 9.97
C ALA A 98 3.56 -12.14 9.16
N GLY A 99 2.99 -10.97 9.42
CA GLY A 99 3.44 -9.70 8.86
C GLY A 99 4.48 -8.99 9.73
N LEU A 100 4.54 -7.67 9.60
CA LEU A 100 5.48 -6.81 10.34
C LEU A 100 4.89 -6.30 11.66
N GLY A 101 3.56 -6.32 11.83
CA GLY A 101 2.90 -5.98 13.10
C GLY A 101 2.94 -4.49 13.45
N PHE A 102 2.88 -3.60 12.46
CA PHE A 102 2.77 -2.15 12.67
C PHE A 102 1.33 -1.71 12.95
N ILE A 103 0.37 -2.40 12.35
CA ILE A 103 -1.06 -2.12 12.44
C ILE A 103 -1.73 -3.39 12.97
N PRO A 104 -2.30 -3.35 14.17
CA PRO A 104 -3.03 -4.50 14.71
C PRO A 104 -4.17 -4.93 13.80
N GLY A 105 -4.24 -6.22 13.49
CA GLY A 105 -5.30 -6.82 12.69
C GLY A 105 -4.83 -7.83 11.67
N GLN A 106 -5.73 -8.19 10.75
CA GLN A 106 -5.57 -9.36 9.88
C GLN A 106 -5.75 -9.03 8.40
N VAL A 107 -5.09 -9.81 7.56
CA VAL A 107 -5.28 -9.82 6.10
C VAL A 107 -6.06 -11.07 5.73
N LYS A 108 -7.29 -10.87 5.25
CA LYS A 108 -8.28 -11.95 5.08
C LYS A 108 -8.65 -12.16 3.63
N ARG A 109 -9.01 -13.38 3.28
CA ARG A 109 -9.45 -13.71 1.92
C ARG A 109 -10.88 -13.22 1.70
N PHE A 110 -11.16 -12.69 0.51
CA PHE A 110 -12.54 -12.53 0.06
C PHE A 110 -13.23 -13.89 -0.02
N ALA A 111 -14.47 -13.96 0.47
CA ALA A 111 -15.27 -15.17 0.38
C ALA A 111 -15.63 -15.49 -1.08
N ASP A 112 -15.71 -16.77 -1.42
CA ASP A 112 -16.27 -17.20 -2.70
C ASP A 112 -17.78 -16.99 -2.71
N GLY A 113 -18.33 -16.68 -3.90
CA GLY A 113 -19.78 -16.56 -4.08
C GLY A 113 -20.40 -15.28 -3.53
N MET A 114 -19.60 -14.27 -3.18
CA MET A 114 -20.11 -12.92 -2.90
C MET A 114 -20.89 -12.36 -4.09
N SER A 115 -21.87 -11.51 -3.82
CA SER A 115 -22.68 -10.83 -4.82
C SER A 115 -22.52 -9.31 -4.70
N GLY A 116 -22.56 -8.62 -5.85
CA GLY A 116 -22.57 -7.17 -5.93
C GLY A 116 -23.96 -6.59 -5.63
N PRO A 117 -24.08 -5.24 -5.59
CA PRO A 117 -25.36 -4.55 -5.43
C PRO A 117 -26.38 -4.84 -6.53
N ASP A 118 -25.92 -5.28 -7.70
CA ASP A 118 -26.72 -5.71 -8.85
C ASP A 118 -27.18 -7.17 -8.78
N GLY A 119 -26.83 -7.89 -7.70
CA GLY A 119 -27.10 -9.31 -7.52
C GLY A 119 -26.18 -10.23 -8.34
N LEU A 120 -25.22 -9.68 -9.09
CA LEU A 120 -24.28 -10.48 -9.88
C LEU A 120 -23.17 -11.03 -9.00
N ARG A 121 -22.76 -12.27 -9.28
CA ARG A 121 -21.64 -12.92 -8.58
C ARG A 121 -20.33 -12.17 -8.85
N LEU A 122 -19.64 -11.80 -7.79
CA LEU A 122 -18.31 -11.20 -7.82
C LEU A 122 -17.24 -12.28 -8.02
N LYS A 123 -16.17 -11.91 -8.71
CA LYS A 123 -15.01 -12.78 -8.94
C LYS A 123 -13.93 -12.51 -7.90
N VAL A 124 -13.19 -13.54 -7.50
CA VAL A 124 -11.96 -13.37 -6.71
C VAL A 124 -10.80 -13.79 -7.60
N PRO A 125 -9.78 -12.93 -7.83
CA PRO A 125 -9.50 -11.66 -7.17
C PRO A 125 -10.46 -10.51 -7.52
N HIS A 126 -10.62 -9.56 -6.58
CA HIS A 126 -11.13 -8.23 -6.86
C HIS A 126 -10.16 -7.53 -7.84
N MET A 127 -10.59 -7.37 -9.08
CA MET A 127 -9.75 -6.83 -10.16
C MET A 127 -10.50 -5.78 -10.97
N GLY A 128 -9.87 -4.62 -11.14
CA GLY A 128 -10.40 -3.52 -11.94
C GLY A 128 -10.46 -2.20 -11.18
N TRP A 129 -11.12 -1.23 -11.78
CA TRP A 129 -11.29 0.10 -11.21
C TRP A 129 -12.45 0.11 -10.22
N ASN A 130 -12.21 0.48 -8.97
CA ASN A 130 -13.26 0.59 -7.95
C ASN A 130 -13.17 1.92 -7.19
N ARG A 131 -14.29 2.35 -6.62
CA ARG A 131 -14.39 3.60 -5.85
C ARG A 131 -13.67 3.46 -4.52
N VAL A 132 -12.99 4.53 -4.11
CA VAL A 132 -12.34 4.65 -2.82
C VAL A 132 -12.96 5.82 -2.09
N ASP A 133 -13.49 5.56 -0.91
CA ASP A 133 -14.17 6.55 -0.09
C ASP A 133 -13.32 6.83 1.16
N PRO A 134 -12.68 8.00 1.25
CA PRO A 134 -11.93 8.42 2.43
C PRO A 134 -12.81 8.42 3.69
N THR A 135 -12.33 7.79 4.76
CA THR A 135 -13.03 7.74 6.06
C THR A 135 -12.65 8.91 6.97
N ARG A 136 -11.55 9.59 6.67
CA ARG A 136 -11.05 10.76 7.40
C ARG A 136 -10.28 11.70 6.48
N ALA A 137 -10.19 12.97 6.87
CA ALA A 137 -9.30 13.91 6.20
C ALA A 137 -7.84 13.48 6.36
N HIS A 138 -7.07 13.54 5.28
CA HIS A 138 -5.64 13.24 5.29
C HIS A 138 -4.94 14.00 4.16
N PRO A 139 -3.69 14.48 4.33
CA PRO A 139 -2.96 15.18 3.26
C PRO A 139 -2.85 14.37 1.96
N LEU A 140 -2.83 13.05 2.03
CA LEU A 140 -2.76 12.19 0.84
C LEU A 140 -4.03 12.17 0.00
N TRP A 141 -5.16 12.66 0.52
CA TRP A 141 -6.40 12.84 -0.22
C TRP A 141 -6.55 14.21 -0.87
N ALA A 142 -5.58 15.13 -0.70
CA ALA A 142 -5.66 16.47 -1.26
C ALA A 142 -5.85 16.45 -2.79
N GLY A 143 -6.88 17.12 -3.29
CA GLY A 143 -7.21 17.17 -4.72
C GLY A 143 -7.73 15.84 -5.30
N ILE A 144 -8.15 14.89 -4.46
CA ILE A 144 -8.79 13.64 -4.87
C ILE A 144 -10.21 13.63 -4.31
N GLU A 145 -11.20 13.65 -5.20
CA GLU A 145 -12.60 13.61 -4.80
C GLU A 145 -12.97 12.27 -4.12
N PRO A 146 -13.80 12.28 -3.07
CA PRO A 146 -14.39 11.06 -2.51
C PRO A 146 -15.07 10.23 -3.60
N GLY A 147 -14.87 8.91 -3.58
CA GLY A 147 -15.40 8.00 -4.58
C GLY A 147 -14.64 8.04 -5.91
N ALA A 148 -13.48 8.71 -6.00
CA ALA A 148 -12.54 8.55 -7.11
C ALA A 148 -12.16 7.08 -7.29
N ARG A 149 -11.90 6.69 -8.54
CA ARG A 149 -11.63 5.29 -8.88
C ARG A 149 -10.14 5.01 -8.91
N PHE A 150 -9.74 3.92 -8.26
CA PHE A 150 -8.37 3.39 -8.29
C PHE A 150 -8.38 1.95 -8.81
N TYR A 151 -7.25 1.49 -9.35
CA TYR A 151 -7.11 0.14 -9.88
C TYR A 151 -6.69 -0.84 -8.78
N PHE A 152 -7.50 -1.89 -8.61
CA PHE A 152 -7.29 -2.99 -7.67
C PHE A 152 -6.97 -4.30 -8.40
N VAL A 153 -6.17 -5.15 -7.76
CA VAL A 153 -5.95 -6.55 -8.15
C VAL A 153 -5.48 -7.36 -6.93
N HIS A 154 -6.42 -7.94 -6.18
CA HIS A 154 -6.11 -8.67 -4.95
C HIS A 154 -7.20 -9.67 -4.56
N SER A 155 -6.82 -10.78 -3.93
CA SER A 155 -7.75 -11.77 -3.36
C SER A 155 -7.95 -11.62 -1.85
N TYR A 156 -7.07 -10.86 -1.20
CA TYR A 156 -7.04 -10.65 0.24
C TYR A 156 -7.17 -9.16 0.56
N TYR A 157 -7.83 -8.81 1.65
CA TYR A 157 -8.05 -7.44 2.10
C TYR A 157 -7.63 -7.29 3.57
N CYS A 158 -7.24 -6.07 3.94
CA CYS A 158 -6.85 -5.77 5.31
C CYS A 158 -8.07 -5.44 6.17
N GLN A 159 -8.11 -5.98 7.38
CA GLN A 159 -9.11 -5.72 8.41
C GLN A 159 -8.37 -5.32 9.71
N PRO A 160 -8.23 -4.02 10.01
CA PRO A 160 -7.64 -3.58 11.28
C PRO A 160 -8.54 -3.93 12.45
N ASP A 161 -7.95 -4.17 13.62
CA ASP A 161 -8.68 -4.37 14.87
C ASP A 161 -9.32 -3.06 15.36
N ASP A 162 -8.66 -1.93 15.12
CA ASP A 162 -9.22 -0.59 15.33
C ASP A 162 -9.54 0.07 13.97
N GLU A 163 -10.82 0.29 13.72
CA GLU A 163 -11.30 0.96 12.50
C GLU A 163 -10.74 2.38 12.32
N SER A 164 -10.28 3.04 13.40
CA SER A 164 -9.67 4.37 13.33
C SER A 164 -8.38 4.40 12.49
N ALA A 165 -7.71 3.25 12.32
CA ALA A 165 -6.55 3.10 11.44
C ALA A 165 -6.93 3.18 9.96
N SER A 166 -8.19 2.93 9.60
CA SER A 166 -8.68 3.04 8.22
C SER A 166 -8.70 4.50 7.76
N ALA A 167 -8.03 4.78 6.65
CA ALA A 167 -8.01 6.08 5.98
C ALA A 167 -8.94 6.15 4.76
N ALA A 168 -9.33 5.00 4.23
CA ALA A 168 -10.39 4.85 3.23
C ALA A 168 -10.93 3.42 3.19
N THR A 169 -12.17 3.31 2.74
CA THR A 169 -12.84 2.04 2.49
C THR A 169 -13.27 1.89 1.04
N THR A 170 -13.46 0.64 0.62
CA THR A 170 -14.04 0.27 -0.67
C THR A 170 -15.07 -0.84 -0.46
N ASP A 171 -16.16 -0.80 -1.21
CA ASP A 171 -17.17 -1.85 -1.25
C ASP A 171 -16.91 -2.84 -2.41
N TYR A 172 -16.80 -4.13 -2.09
CA TYR A 172 -16.68 -5.25 -3.05
C TYR A 172 -17.35 -6.52 -2.48
N GLY A 173 -18.67 -6.55 -2.44
CA GLY A 173 -19.46 -7.61 -1.78
C GLY A 173 -19.46 -7.51 -0.25
N LEU A 174 -18.39 -6.95 0.30
CA LEU A 174 -18.25 -6.45 1.66
C LEU A 174 -17.47 -5.14 1.65
N ARG A 175 -17.57 -4.37 2.72
CA ARG A 175 -16.74 -3.17 2.94
C ARG A 175 -15.40 -3.57 3.53
N PHE A 176 -14.30 -3.16 2.89
CA PHE A 176 -12.96 -3.42 3.40
C PHE A 176 -12.11 -2.15 3.47
N THR A 177 -11.03 -2.20 4.26
CA THR A 177 -10.07 -1.10 4.37
C THR A 177 -9.15 -1.08 3.15
N SER A 178 -9.31 -0.06 2.31
CA SER A 178 -8.56 0.11 1.06
C SER A 178 -7.37 1.07 1.21
N ALA A 179 -7.32 1.84 2.29
CA ALA A 179 -6.15 2.58 2.74
C ALA A 179 -6.09 2.66 4.26
N VAL A 180 -4.89 2.64 4.83
CA VAL A 180 -4.63 2.85 6.26
C VAL A 180 -3.72 4.03 6.47
N ALA A 181 -3.82 4.65 7.64
CA ALA A 181 -2.88 5.67 8.05
C ALA A 181 -2.67 5.69 9.57
N GLN A 182 -1.41 5.72 9.98
CA GLN A 182 -1.01 5.73 11.39
C GLN A 182 0.32 6.48 11.52
N ALA A 183 0.34 7.58 12.28
CA ALA A 183 1.51 8.47 12.38
C ALA A 183 2.06 8.86 10.99
N ASN A 184 3.30 8.48 10.68
CA ASN A 184 4.02 8.74 9.43
C ASN A 184 3.81 7.66 8.35
N ILE A 185 2.93 6.67 8.60
CA ILE A 185 2.57 5.61 7.66
C ILE A 185 1.27 5.99 6.97
N PHE A 186 1.26 5.89 5.65
CA PHE A 186 0.04 5.77 4.86
C PHE A 186 0.21 4.59 3.92
N SER A 187 -0.79 3.74 3.74
CA SER A 187 -0.65 2.59 2.84
C SER A 187 -1.95 2.30 2.13
N VAL A 188 -1.86 1.76 0.92
CA VAL A 188 -3.00 1.61 0.01
C VAL A 188 -3.05 0.19 -0.55
N GLN A 189 -4.25 -0.37 -0.66
CA GLN A 189 -4.48 -1.69 -1.23
C GLN A 189 -4.50 -1.65 -2.77
N PHE A 190 -4.94 -0.53 -3.33
CA PHE A 190 -4.93 -0.27 -4.77
C PHE A 190 -3.53 0.12 -5.26
N HIS A 191 -3.36 0.14 -6.58
CA HIS A 191 -2.11 0.47 -7.27
C HIS A 191 -2.12 1.91 -7.79
N PRO A 192 -1.61 2.91 -7.04
CA PRO A 192 -1.61 4.30 -7.48
C PRO A 192 -0.81 4.49 -8.78
N GLU A 193 0.24 3.70 -9.02
CA GLU A 193 1.02 3.70 -10.25
C GLU A 193 0.24 3.21 -11.49
N LYS A 194 -0.93 2.58 -11.27
CA LYS A 194 -1.86 2.11 -12.32
C LYS A 194 -3.19 2.88 -12.33
N SER A 195 -3.34 3.89 -11.49
CA SER A 195 -4.63 4.57 -11.24
C SER A 195 -4.75 5.95 -11.91
N ALA A 196 -4.05 6.15 -13.04
CA ALA A 196 -4.10 7.37 -13.85
C ALA A 196 -3.94 8.66 -13.02
N ALA A 197 -4.76 9.69 -13.29
CA ALA A 197 -4.64 11.00 -12.65
C ALA A 197 -4.82 10.93 -11.12
N ALA A 198 -5.81 10.18 -10.62
CA ALA A 198 -6.05 10.03 -9.19
C ALA A 198 -4.86 9.37 -8.47
N GLY A 199 -4.28 8.33 -9.10
CA GLY A 199 -3.07 7.68 -8.63
C GLY A 199 -1.86 8.59 -8.57
N LEU A 200 -1.60 9.34 -9.65
CA LEU A 200 -0.50 10.31 -9.70
C LEU A 200 -0.70 11.45 -8.69
N GLN A 201 -1.93 11.91 -8.47
CA GLN A 201 -2.22 12.92 -7.45
C GLN A 201 -1.89 12.40 -6.05
N LEU A 202 -2.26 11.15 -5.72
CA LEU A 202 -1.94 10.55 -4.43
C LEU A 202 -0.42 10.43 -4.21
N LEU A 203 0.32 10.02 -5.24
CA LEU A 203 1.78 9.96 -5.18
C LEU A 203 2.40 11.35 -5.04
N SER A 204 1.88 12.37 -5.73
CA SER A 204 2.30 13.77 -5.59
C SER A 204 2.12 14.27 -4.16
N ASN A 205 0.96 13.95 -3.56
CA ASN A 205 0.66 14.28 -2.17
C ASN A 205 1.64 13.58 -1.22
N PHE A 206 1.94 12.29 -1.44
CA PHE A 206 2.92 11.56 -0.65
C PHE A 206 4.33 12.16 -0.74
N VAL A 207 4.79 12.52 -1.94
CA VAL A 207 6.11 13.15 -2.12
C VAL A 207 6.20 14.46 -1.33
N SER A 208 5.12 15.23 -1.29
CA SER A 208 5.07 16.52 -0.61
C SER A 208 4.72 16.43 0.89
N TRP A 209 4.34 15.25 1.38
CA TRP A 209 3.85 15.06 2.73
C TRP A 209 4.95 15.22 3.79
N GLN A 210 4.61 15.91 4.88
CA GLN A 210 5.44 16.16 6.06
C GLN A 210 4.59 15.84 7.31
N PRO A 211 4.56 14.57 7.76
CA PRO A 211 3.81 14.12 8.93
C PRO A 211 4.35 14.66 10.25
#